data_AF-A0A257W841-F1
#
_entry.id   AF-A0A257W841-F1
#
_cell.length_a   1.000
_cell.length_b   1.000
_cell.length_c   1.000
_cell.angle_alpha   90.00
_cell.angle_beta   90.00
_cell.angle_gamma   90.00
#
_symmetry.space_group_name_H-M   'P 1'
#
loop_
_entity.id
_entity.type
_entity.pdbx_description
1 polymer ?
#
loop_
_entity_poly.entity_id
_entity_poly.type
_entity_poly.pdbx_seq_one_letter_code
_entity_poly.pdbx_strand_id
1 'polypeptide(L)'
;MLTACKQKTTHTYTVEGKIANLNAQKVYLDQIMLETGTSKPIDSAEIKPDGSFIMIADITGEDLFYLRTNTQNYPFGSMVSDGNKIKITGDLAKGQQSLFYGGSPATDALKNFFLTNNTYLRGYDSLSKVMETAGQSGAADSVMLGIRANMESLIKNLKKDVDALVKTSTSPVVQVLALQFNQNFFSPEEYGVVLKTITDKYPKDPNVL
;
A
#
# COMPACT_ATOMS: atom_id res chain seq x y z
N MET A 1 41.21 -0.38 -13.69
CA MET A 1 40.19 0.44 -13.00
C MET A 1 39.46 -0.48 -12.05
N LEU A 2 39.62 -0.29 -10.74
CA LEU A 2 38.89 -1.03 -9.71
C LEU A 2 37.54 -0.35 -9.53
N THR A 3 36.46 -1.00 -9.99
CA THR A 3 35.09 -0.60 -9.70
C THR A 3 34.84 -0.76 -8.20
N ALA A 4 34.90 0.35 -7.46
CA ALA A 4 34.44 0.40 -6.09
C ALA A 4 32.93 0.11 -6.06
N CYS A 5 32.57 -1.07 -5.53
CA CYS A 5 31.21 -1.30 -5.05
C CYS A 5 30.92 -0.22 -4.00
N LYS A 6 30.04 0.72 -4.31
CA LYS A 6 29.48 1.61 -3.28
C LYS A 6 28.76 0.72 -2.28
N GLN A 7 29.29 0.62 -1.05
CA GLN A 7 28.55 0.03 0.06
C GLN A 7 27.20 0.75 0.14
N LYS A 8 26.09 0.02 -0.04
CA LYS A 8 24.77 0.54 0.29
C LYS A 8 24.78 0.82 1.80
N THR A 9 24.59 2.08 2.17
CA THR A 9 24.46 2.47 3.58
C THR A 9 23.17 1.85 4.10
N THR A 10 23.29 0.81 4.92
CA THR A 10 22.17 0.25 5.67
C THR A 10 21.95 1.06 6.94
N HIS A 11 20.70 1.16 7.38
CA HIS A 11 20.37 1.70 8.70
C HIS A 11 19.38 0.76 9.40
N THR A 12 19.43 0.79 10.73
CA THR A 12 18.59 -0.05 11.56
C THR A 12 17.19 0.57 11.70
N TYR A 13 16.19 -0.22 11.36
CA TYR A 13 14.77 0.11 11.49
C TYR A 13 14.14 -0.73 12.60
N THR A 14 13.43 -0.08 13.52
CA THR A 14 12.77 -0.75 14.66
C THR A 14 11.26 -0.73 14.51
N VAL A 15 10.63 -1.90 14.61
CA VAL A 15 9.18 -2.05 14.64
C VAL A 15 8.76 -2.43 16.05
N GLU A 16 8.05 -1.55 16.74
CA GLU A 16 7.47 -1.84 18.05
C GLU A 16 5.95 -2.02 17.94
N GLY A 17 5.45 -3.16 18.38
CA GLY A 17 4.02 -3.45 18.41
C GLY A 17 3.48 -3.58 19.82
N LYS A 18 2.24 -3.13 20.02
CA LYS A 18 1.38 -3.48 21.16
C LYS A 18 -0.05 -3.65 20.66
N ILE A 19 -0.43 -4.89 20.36
CA ILE A 19 -1.68 -5.21 19.68
C ILE A 19 -2.53 -6.10 20.57
N ALA A 20 -3.71 -5.61 20.97
CA ALA A 20 -4.68 -6.39 21.70
C ALA A 20 -5.33 -7.44 20.78
N ASN A 21 -5.69 -8.58 21.38
CA ASN A 21 -6.37 -9.69 20.69
C ASN A 21 -5.58 -10.26 19.49
N LEU A 22 -4.25 -10.14 19.53
CA LEU A 22 -3.33 -10.80 18.59
C LEU A 22 -3.14 -12.26 19.02
N ASN A 23 -4.09 -13.13 18.65
CA ASN A 23 -4.11 -14.56 18.99
C ASN A 23 -3.06 -15.36 18.19
N ALA A 24 -1.79 -15.14 18.51
CA ALA A 24 -0.63 -15.76 17.87
C ALA A 24 0.56 -15.80 18.83
N GLN A 25 1.53 -16.66 18.55
CA GLN A 25 2.77 -16.74 19.35
C GLN A 25 3.90 -15.93 18.75
N LYS A 26 3.88 -15.74 17.43
CA LYS A 26 4.96 -15.12 16.68
C LYS A 26 4.43 -14.19 15.60
N VAL A 27 5.10 -13.06 15.44
CA VAL A 27 4.90 -12.10 14.35
C VAL A 27 6.10 -12.15 13.41
N TYR A 28 5.85 -11.99 12.13
CA TYR A 28 6.84 -11.90 11.07
C TYR A 28 6.77 -10.53 10.41
N LEU A 29 7.94 -10.01 10.08
CA LEU A 29 8.13 -8.83 9.27
C LEU A 29 8.54 -9.27 7.86
N ASP A 30 7.64 -9.07 6.90
CA ASP A 30 7.88 -9.40 5.50
C ASP A 30 8.19 -8.12 4.72
N GLN A 31 9.34 -8.07 4.05
CA GLN A 31 9.67 -7.02 3.07
C GLN A 31 8.97 -7.32 1.75
N ILE A 32 8.34 -6.31 1.15
CA ILE A 32 7.67 -6.42 -0.14
C ILE A 32 8.54 -5.79 -1.22
N MET A 33 8.87 -6.58 -2.24
CA MET A 33 9.60 -6.12 -3.41
C MET A 33 8.61 -5.54 -4.42
N LEU A 34 8.51 -4.21 -4.52
CA LEU A 34 7.52 -3.54 -5.38
C LEU A 34 7.63 -3.91 -6.87
N GLU A 35 8.82 -4.27 -7.35
CA GLU A 35 9.04 -4.67 -8.74
C GLU A 35 8.33 -5.98 -9.10
N THR A 36 8.30 -6.93 -8.16
CA THR A 36 7.79 -8.30 -8.40
C THR A 36 6.49 -8.59 -7.66
N GLY A 37 6.12 -7.74 -6.70
CA GLY A 37 5.02 -7.98 -5.76
C GLY A 37 5.26 -9.13 -4.79
N THR A 38 6.47 -9.70 -4.74
CA THR A 38 6.81 -10.82 -3.85
C THR A 38 7.15 -10.32 -2.45
N SER A 39 6.91 -11.18 -1.44
CA SER A 39 7.27 -10.92 -0.06
C SER A 39 8.39 -11.84 0.41
N LYS A 40 9.25 -11.32 1.28
CA LYS A 40 10.34 -12.08 1.93
C LYS A 40 10.33 -11.80 3.43
N PRO A 41 10.24 -12.81 4.30
CA PRO A 41 10.41 -12.61 5.74
C PRO A 41 11.85 -12.18 6.02
N ILE A 42 12.01 -11.07 6.74
CA ILE A 42 13.31 -10.49 7.08
C ILE A 42 13.59 -10.47 8.58
N ASP A 43 12.55 -10.46 9.41
CA ASP A 43 12.67 -10.59 10.86
C ASP A 43 11.41 -11.22 11.47
N SER A 44 11.50 -11.61 12.73
CA SER A 44 10.37 -12.14 13.48
C SER A 44 10.56 -11.99 14.98
N ALA A 45 9.46 -11.86 15.72
CA ALA A 45 9.49 -11.74 17.17
C ALA A 45 8.41 -12.59 17.85
N GLU A 46 8.73 -13.06 19.05
CA GLU A 46 7.72 -13.63 19.95
C GLU A 46 6.78 -12.54 20.46
N ILE A 47 5.51 -12.87 20.56
CA ILE A 47 4.47 -11.99 21.09
C ILE A 47 4.41 -12.23 22.60
N LYS A 48 4.63 -11.18 23.39
CA LYS A 48 4.51 -11.24 24.84
C LYS A 48 3.04 -11.39 25.27
N PRO A 49 2.76 -11.87 26.50
CA PRO A 49 1.38 -12.04 26.98
C PRO A 49 0.52 -10.76 26.92
N ASP A 50 1.13 -9.58 26.95
CA ASP A 50 0.45 -8.29 26.84
C ASP A 50 0.23 -7.82 25.38
N GLY A 51 0.54 -8.68 24.40
CA GLY A 51 0.44 -8.39 22.97
C GLY A 51 1.59 -7.55 22.41
N SER A 52 2.66 -7.32 23.19
CA SER A 52 3.81 -6.53 22.73
C SER A 52 4.88 -7.37 22.03
N PHE A 53 5.55 -6.75 21.06
CA PHE A 53 6.68 -7.34 20.32
C PHE A 53 7.62 -6.24 19.79
N ILE A 54 8.87 -6.61 19.52
CA ILE A 54 9.87 -5.72 18.92
C ILE A 54 10.62 -6.51 17.85
N MET A 55 10.72 -5.93 16.65
CA MET A 55 11.49 -6.46 15.52
C MET A 55 12.49 -5.40 15.04
N ILE A 56 13.61 -5.85 14.49
CA ILE A 56 14.70 -5.01 14.01
C ILE A 56 15.09 -5.50 12.62
N ALA A 57 15.15 -4.57 11.67
CA ALA A 57 15.56 -4.83 10.29
C ALA A 57 16.67 -3.88 9.87
N ASP A 58 17.59 -4.36 9.04
CA ASP A 58 18.52 -3.49 8.32
C ASP A 58 17.95 -3.19 6.93
N ILE A 59 17.75 -1.90 6.65
CA ILE A 59 17.07 -1.45 5.43
C ILE A 59 17.95 -0.47 4.64
N THR A 60 17.71 -0.38 3.34
CA THR A 60 18.44 0.53 2.43
C THR A 60 17.49 1.55 1.81
N GLY A 61 16.98 2.46 2.63
CA GLY A 61 16.03 3.50 2.23
C GLY A 61 14.63 3.22 2.75
N GLU A 62 13.62 3.69 2.03
CA GLU A 62 12.23 3.33 2.32
C GLU A 62 11.90 1.97 1.72
N ASP A 63 11.13 1.16 2.42
CA ASP A 63 10.66 -0.15 1.99
C ASP A 63 9.19 -0.33 2.42
N LEU A 64 8.45 -1.17 1.69
CA LEU A 64 7.12 -1.62 2.10
C LEU A 64 7.24 -2.89 2.92
N PHE A 65 6.59 -2.91 4.09
CA PHE A 65 6.56 -4.05 4.99
C PHE A 65 5.15 -4.53 5.27
N TYR A 66 4.99 -5.84 5.38
CA TYR A 66 3.80 -6.50 5.90
C TYR A 66 4.08 -7.16 7.24
N LEU A 67 3.06 -7.15 8.09
CA LEU A 67 3.04 -7.85 9.36
C LEU A 67 2.10 -9.03 9.29
N ARG A 68 2.59 -10.19 9.70
CA ARG A 68 1.87 -11.45 9.61
C ARG A 68 2.10 -12.29 10.86
N THR A 69 1.14 -13.12 11.23
CA THR A 69 1.31 -14.03 12.37
C THR A 69 1.68 -15.44 11.91
N ASN A 70 2.17 -16.27 12.83
CA ASN A 70 2.35 -17.70 12.58
C ASN A 70 1.03 -18.48 12.40
N THR A 71 -0.10 -17.87 12.73
CA THR A 71 -1.43 -18.49 12.66
C THR A 71 -2.23 -18.08 11.44
N GLN A 72 -1.84 -17.01 10.73
CA GLN A 72 -2.60 -16.48 9.61
C GLN A 72 -1.74 -16.31 8.38
N ASN A 73 -2.34 -16.74 7.26
CA ASN A 73 -1.71 -16.62 5.96
C ASN A 73 -2.01 -15.31 5.22
N TYR A 74 -2.53 -14.29 5.90
CA TYR A 74 -2.70 -12.95 5.35
C TYR A 74 -2.07 -11.93 6.29
N PRO A 75 -1.49 -10.84 5.75
CA PRO A 75 -0.96 -9.79 6.59
C PRO A 75 -2.09 -9.09 7.35
N PHE A 76 -1.83 -8.75 8.61
CA PHE A 76 -2.76 -7.97 9.43
C PHE A 76 -2.42 -6.49 9.46
N GLY A 77 -1.25 -6.10 8.97
CA GLY A 77 -0.81 -4.71 8.90
C GLY A 77 0.19 -4.48 7.77
N SER A 78 0.25 -3.23 7.29
CA SER A 78 1.17 -2.77 6.25
C SER A 78 1.78 -1.43 6.66
N MET A 79 3.06 -1.22 6.38
CA MET A 79 3.77 0.00 6.76
C MET A 79 4.94 0.31 5.83
N VAL A 80 5.37 1.57 5.84
CA VAL A 80 6.53 2.08 5.11
C VAL A 80 7.62 2.48 6.10
N SER A 81 8.88 2.20 5.79
CA SER A 81 10.02 2.60 6.62
C SER A 81 10.61 3.96 6.23
N ASP A 82 9.82 5.01 6.38
CA ASP A 82 10.19 6.43 6.14
C ASP A 82 10.89 7.10 7.34
N GLY A 83 11.48 6.30 8.23
CA GLY A 83 12.21 6.74 9.40
C GLY A 83 12.94 5.57 10.06
N ASN A 84 13.49 5.77 11.27
CA ASN A 84 14.25 4.71 11.96
C ASN A 84 13.38 3.79 12.81
N LYS A 85 12.12 4.17 13.07
CA LYS A 85 11.27 3.48 14.01
C LYS A 85 9.79 3.73 13.72
N ILE A 86 8.99 2.69 13.86
CA ILE A 86 7.54 2.77 13.84
C ILE A 86 6.94 2.12 15.09
N LYS A 87 5.88 2.73 15.63
CA LYS A 87 5.10 2.19 16.76
C LYS A 87 3.71 1.82 16.30
N ILE A 88 3.29 0.60 16.58
CA ILE A 88 2.01 0.06 16.15
C ILE A 88 1.19 -0.27 17.36
N THR A 89 0.00 0.32 17.45
CA THR A 89 -0.96 0.04 18.51
C THR A 89 -2.33 -0.24 17.92
N GLY A 90 -3.15 -1.04 18.61
CA GLY A 90 -4.52 -1.28 18.19
C GLY A 90 -5.12 -2.55 18.77
N ASP A 91 -6.25 -2.95 18.23
CA ASP A 91 -7.05 -4.08 18.71
C ASP A 91 -7.65 -4.85 17.53
N LEU A 92 -7.11 -6.04 17.24
CA LEU A 92 -7.56 -6.82 16.09
C LEU A 92 -8.99 -7.34 16.23
N ALA A 93 -9.57 -7.38 17.43
CA ALA A 93 -11.00 -7.68 17.59
C ALA A 93 -11.89 -6.59 16.98
N LYS A 94 -11.36 -5.37 16.80
CA LYS A 94 -12.02 -4.24 16.12
C LYS A 94 -11.68 -4.15 14.62
N GLY A 95 -10.93 -5.12 14.10
CA GLY A 95 -10.45 -5.16 12.72
C GLY A 95 -9.13 -4.42 12.50
N GLN A 96 -8.51 -4.68 11.34
CA GLN A 96 -7.19 -4.14 10.96
C GLN A 96 -7.17 -2.61 10.87
N GLN A 97 -8.31 -1.98 10.56
CA GLN A 97 -8.46 -0.53 10.49
C GLN A 97 -8.22 0.17 11.84
N SER A 98 -8.33 -0.56 12.95
CA SER A 98 -8.06 -0.05 14.30
C SER A 98 -6.57 0.17 14.58
N LEU A 99 -5.69 -0.38 13.74
CA LEU A 99 -4.25 -0.20 13.89
C LEU A 99 -3.86 1.26 13.63
N PHE A 100 -3.04 1.79 14.53
CA PHE A 100 -2.42 3.10 14.49
C PHE A 100 -0.91 2.95 14.35
N TYR A 101 -0.32 3.76 13.48
CA TYR A 101 1.09 3.71 13.10
C TYR A 101 1.78 5.03 13.47
N GLY A 102 2.31 5.09 14.69
CA GLY A 102 3.03 6.27 15.17
C GLY A 102 4.41 6.37 14.55
N GLY A 103 4.75 7.56 14.04
CA GLY A 103 6.10 7.90 13.57
C GLY A 103 6.35 7.68 12.07
N SER A 104 5.31 7.43 11.28
CA SER A 104 5.43 7.18 9.84
C SER A 104 4.34 7.92 9.03
N PRO A 105 4.59 9.17 8.62
CA PRO A 105 3.72 9.90 7.70
C PRO A 105 3.42 9.12 6.40
N ALA A 106 4.38 8.35 5.88
CA ALA A 106 4.20 7.52 4.70
C ALA A 106 3.22 6.38 4.95
N THR A 107 3.25 5.74 6.12
CA THR A 107 2.26 4.70 6.47
C THR A 107 0.86 5.30 6.62
N ASP A 108 0.74 6.50 7.18
CA ASP A 108 -0.55 7.20 7.25
C ASP A 108 -1.07 7.56 5.84
N ALA A 109 -0.19 8.05 4.96
CA ALA A 109 -0.53 8.31 3.56
C ALA A 109 -0.98 7.03 2.84
N LEU A 110 -0.29 5.91 3.07
CA LEU A 110 -0.63 4.60 2.52
C LEU A 110 -2.01 4.11 2.99
N LYS A 111 -2.29 4.24 4.30
CA LYS A 111 -3.59 3.85 4.88
C LYS A 111 -4.71 4.68 4.26
N ASN A 112 -4.53 5.99 4.18
CA ASN A 112 -5.51 6.91 3.59
C ASN A 112 -5.73 6.61 2.11
N PHE A 113 -4.65 6.34 1.36
CA PHE A 113 -4.74 5.89 -0.02
C PHE A 113 -5.65 4.67 -0.14
N PHE A 114 -5.40 3.58 0.59
CA PHE A 114 -6.23 2.38 0.48
C PHE A 114 -7.69 2.61 0.88
N LEU A 115 -7.96 3.44 1.90
CA LEU A 115 -9.33 3.76 2.31
C LEU A 115 -10.10 4.49 1.20
N THR A 116 -9.48 5.51 0.60
CA THR A 116 -10.05 6.29 -0.51
C THR A 116 -10.17 5.42 -1.76
N ASN A 117 -9.11 4.71 -2.13
CA ASN A 117 -9.06 3.85 -3.31
C ASN A 117 -10.16 2.79 -3.27
N ASN A 118 -10.31 2.09 -2.14
CA ASN A 118 -11.35 1.07 -1.97
C ASN A 118 -12.76 1.65 -2.05
N THR A 119 -12.95 2.93 -1.75
CA THR A 119 -14.25 3.59 -1.93
C THR A 119 -14.59 3.73 -3.41
N TYR A 120 -13.63 4.15 -4.25
CA TYR A 120 -13.82 4.18 -5.70
C TYR A 120 -14.06 2.79 -6.29
N LEU A 121 -13.25 1.80 -5.92
CA LEU A 121 -13.38 0.44 -6.45
C LEU A 121 -14.73 -0.20 -6.09
N ARG A 122 -15.17 -0.08 -4.84
CA ARG A 122 -16.52 -0.57 -4.45
C ARG A 122 -17.64 0.12 -5.23
N GLY A 123 -17.52 1.43 -5.46
CA GLY A 123 -18.48 2.18 -6.27
C GLY A 123 -18.51 1.68 -7.71
N TYR A 124 -17.34 1.47 -8.30
CA TYR A 124 -17.18 0.97 -9.66
C TYR A 124 -17.74 -0.45 -9.82
N ASP A 125 -17.43 -1.36 -8.89
CA ASP A 125 -17.93 -2.73 -8.89
C ASP A 125 -19.46 -2.78 -8.74
N SER A 126 -20.01 -1.92 -7.88
CA SER A 126 -21.46 -1.79 -7.71
C SER A 126 -22.14 -1.35 -9.01
N LEU A 127 -21.63 -0.29 -9.65
CA LEU A 127 -22.18 0.18 -10.93
C LEU A 127 -22.00 -0.83 -12.06
N SER A 128 -20.89 -1.58 -12.06
CA SER A 128 -20.65 -2.65 -13.04
C SER A 128 -21.74 -3.72 -12.96
N LYS A 129 -22.11 -4.15 -11.74
CA LYS A 129 -23.21 -5.10 -11.54
C LYS A 129 -24.58 -4.54 -11.94
N VAL A 130 -24.82 -3.26 -11.66
CA VAL A 130 -26.04 -2.57 -12.09
C VAL A 130 -26.12 -2.52 -13.61
N MET A 131 -25.00 -2.22 -14.29
CA MET A 131 -24.92 -2.21 -15.76
C MET A 131 -25.21 -3.59 -16.34
N GLU A 132 -24.61 -4.63 -15.80
CA GLU A 132 -24.85 -6.01 -16.24
C GLU A 132 -26.34 -6.38 -16.13
N THR A 133 -26.94 -6.09 -14.96
CA THR A 133 -28.37 -6.36 -14.71
C THR A 133 -29.27 -5.56 -15.65
N ALA A 134 -28.97 -4.28 -15.87
CA ALA A 134 -29.72 -3.42 -16.77
C ALA A 134 -29.65 -3.92 -18.22
N GLY A 135 -28.47 -4.35 -18.67
CA GLY A 135 -28.27 -4.97 -19.98
C GLY A 135 -29.07 -6.26 -20.16
N GLN A 136 -29.04 -7.15 -19.16
CA GLN A 136 -29.83 -8.40 -19.16
C GLN A 136 -31.35 -8.13 -19.17
N SER A 137 -31.78 -7.01 -18.61
CA SER A 137 -33.20 -6.61 -18.55
C SER A 137 -33.67 -5.84 -19.79
N GLY A 138 -32.81 -5.63 -20.79
CA GLY A 138 -33.15 -4.86 -21.99
C GLY A 138 -33.36 -3.37 -21.72
N ALA A 139 -32.64 -2.80 -20.75
CA ALA A 139 -32.73 -1.37 -20.45
C ALA A 139 -32.39 -0.51 -21.68
N ALA A 140 -33.04 0.66 -21.76
CA ALA A 140 -32.80 1.61 -22.84
C ALA A 140 -31.35 2.13 -22.85
N ASP A 141 -30.83 2.46 -24.03
CA ASP A 141 -29.46 2.95 -24.22
C ASP A 141 -29.14 4.19 -23.38
N SER A 142 -30.12 5.06 -23.15
CA SER A 142 -29.97 6.25 -22.31
C SER A 142 -29.66 5.90 -20.84
N VAL A 143 -30.26 4.83 -20.32
CA VAL A 143 -29.97 4.30 -18.98
C VAL A 143 -28.55 3.74 -18.94
N MET A 144 -28.17 2.96 -19.96
CA MET A 144 -26.84 2.37 -20.06
C MET A 144 -25.74 3.44 -20.16
N LEU A 145 -25.98 4.51 -20.93
CA LEU A 145 -25.09 5.66 -21.03
C LEU A 145 -24.93 6.39 -19.69
N GLY A 146 -26.02 6.57 -18.93
CA GLY A 146 -25.95 7.18 -17.60
C GLY A 146 -25.09 6.37 -16.62
N ILE A 147 -25.20 5.04 -16.64
CA ILE A 147 -24.38 4.17 -15.77
C ILE A 147 -22.90 4.25 -16.19
N ARG A 148 -22.60 4.21 -17.50
CA ARG A 148 -21.22 4.37 -18.02
C ARG A 148 -20.60 5.68 -17.58
N ALA A 149 -21.33 6.79 -17.74
CA ALA A 149 -20.85 8.11 -17.33
C ALA A 149 -20.50 8.17 -15.82
N ASN A 150 -21.30 7.52 -14.97
CA ASN A 150 -20.99 7.43 -13.53
C ASN A 150 -19.73 6.59 -13.26
N MET A 151 -19.56 5.47 -13.95
CA MET A 151 -18.35 4.65 -13.84
C MET A 151 -17.10 5.42 -14.28
N GLU A 152 -17.18 6.10 -15.42
CA GLU A 152 -16.09 6.96 -15.94
C GLU A 152 -15.74 8.08 -14.95
N SER A 153 -16.73 8.68 -14.30
CA SER A 153 -16.53 9.69 -13.26
C SER A 153 -15.76 9.13 -12.05
N LEU A 154 -16.09 7.93 -11.58
CA LEU A 154 -15.34 7.28 -10.50
C LEU A 154 -13.89 7.04 -10.89
N ILE A 155 -13.63 6.52 -12.10
CA ILE A 155 -12.26 6.28 -12.58
C ILE A 155 -11.50 7.59 -12.77
N LYS A 156 -12.14 8.64 -13.28
CA LYS A 156 -11.53 9.96 -13.41
C LYS A 156 -11.08 10.52 -12.05
N ASN A 157 -11.92 10.39 -11.03
CA ASN A 157 -11.60 10.86 -9.68
C ASN A 157 -10.51 10.01 -9.03
N LEU A 158 -10.55 8.69 -9.20
CA LEU A 158 -9.49 7.78 -8.78
C LEU A 158 -8.12 8.19 -9.37
N LYS A 159 -8.07 8.39 -10.70
CA LYS A 159 -6.84 8.83 -11.39
C LYS A 159 -6.33 10.16 -10.86
N LYS A 160 -7.24 11.11 -10.63
CA LYS A 160 -6.90 12.43 -10.07
C LYS A 160 -6.30 12.31 -8.68
N ASP A 161 -6.85 11.45 -7.83
CA ASP A 161 -6.34 11.26 -6.47
C ASP A 161 -4.97 10.55 -6.46
N VAL A 162 -4.75 9.59 -7.37
CA VAL A 162 -3.43 8.98 -7.59
C VAL A 162 -2.42 10.04 -8.04
N ASP A 163 -2.75 10.86 -9.04
CA ASP A 163 -1.89 11.94 -9.52
C ASP A 163 -1.58 12.98 -8.42
N ALA A 164 -2.58 13.36 -7.62
CA ALA A 164 -2.40 14.25 -6.49
C ALA A 164 -1.50 13.64 -5.41
N LEU A 165 -1.67 12.36 -5.09
CA LEU A 165 -0.82 11.65 -4.14
C LEU A 165 0.63 11.55 -4.63
N VAL A 166 0.84 11.26 -5.93
CA VAL A 166 2.18 11.24 -6.55
C VAL A 166 2.88 12.60 -6.41
N LYS A 167 2.15 13.69 -6.64
CA LYS A 167 2.70 15.05 -6.56
C LYS A 167 2.99 15.51 -5.14
N THR A 168 2.20 15.07 -4.16
CA THR A 168 2.23 15.61 -2.79
C THR A 168 2.97 14.72 -1.78
N SER A 169 2.98 13.40 -1.98
CA SER A 169 3.73 12.49 -1.11
C SER A 169 5.24 12.74 -1.22
N THR A 170 5.96 12.56 -0.12
CA THR A 170 7.43 12.55 -0.09
C THR A 170 8.01 11.15 -0.13
N SER A 171 7.18 10.11 0.02
CA SER A 171 7.61 8.71 0.01
C SER A 171 7.56 8.12 -1.39
N PRO A 172 8.70 7.72 -2.00
CA PRO A 172 8.70 7.02 -3.29
C PRO A 172 7.90 5.72 -3.25
N VAL A 173 7.96 4.97 -2.14
CA VAL A 173 7.21 3.71 -1.97
C VAL A 173 5.71 3.93 -2.09
N VAL A 174 5.16 4.95 -1.41
CA VAL A 174 3.73 5.27 -1.49
C VAL A 174 3.32 5.68 -2.90
N GLN A 175 4.15 6.47 -3.59
CA GLN A 175 3.86 6.95 -4.94
C GLN A 175 3.82 5.81 -5.96
N VAL A 176 4.85 4.94 -5.95
CA VAL A 176 4.95 3.78 -6.85
C VAL A 176 3.79 2.83 -6.61
N LEU A 177 3.52 2.51 -5.34
CA LEU A 177 2.47 1.56 -5.00
C LEU A 177 1.09 2.09 -5.41
N ALA A 178 0.80 3.38 -5.19
CA ALA A 178 -0.47 3.96 -5.59
C ALA A 178 -0.72 3.88 -7.10
N LEU A 179 0.33 4.09 -7.90
CA LEU A 179 0.26 3.96 -9.35
C LEU A 179 0.11 2.49 -9.79
N GLN A 180 0.97 1.59 -9.28
CA GLN A 180 0.95 0.17 -9.61
C GLN A 180 -0.39 -0.49 -9.25
N PHE A 181 -0.92 -0.19 -8.06
CA PHE A 181 -2.19 -0.75 -7.59
C PHE A 181 -3.37 -0.39 -8.52
N ASN A 182 -3.27 0.75 -9.22
CA ASN A 182 -4.32 1.24 -10.11
C ASN A 182 -3.96 1.14 -11.60
N GLN A 183 -2.89 0.44 -11.97
CA GLN A 183 -2.37 0.39 -13.34
C GLN A 183 -3.44 0.08 -14.40
N ASN A 184 -4.40 -0.81 -14.08
CA ASN A 184 -5.46 -1.24 -15.00
C ASN A 184 -6.44 -0.12 -15.38
N PHE A 185 -6.46 0.98 -14.63
CA PHE A 185 -7.32 2.12 -14.92
C PHE A 185 -6.64 3.15 -15.80
N PHE A 186 -5.32 3.13 -15.92
CA PHE A 186 -4.54 4.07 -16.73
C PHE A 186 -4.31 3.51 -18.14
N SER A 187 -4.38 4.37 -19.15
CA SER A 187 -3.80 4.01 -20.45
C SER A 187 -2.27 3.90 -20.32
N PRO A 188 -1.58 3.19 -21.23
CA PRO A 188 -0.11 3.11 -21.20
C PRO A 188 0.56 4.49 -21.22
N GLU A 189 0.00 5.45 -21.96
CA GLU A 189 0.49 6.82 -22.02
C GLU A 189 0.31 7.57 -20.70
N GLU A 190 -0.90 7.52 -20.12
CA GLU A 190 -1.18 8.17 -18.83
C GLU A 190 -0.30 7.59 -17.73
N TYR A 191 -0.16 6.27 -17.68
CA TYR A 191 0.71 5.57 -16.74
C TYR A 191 2.16 6.03 -16.88
N GLY A 192 2.67 6.10 -18.12
CA GLY A 192 4.03 6.55 -18.41
C GLY A 192 4.30 7.99 -17.95
N VAL A 193 3.33 8.90 -18.08
CA VAL A 193 3.46 10.30 -17.61
C VAL A 193 3.56 10.36 -16.08
N VAL A 194 2.69 9.63 -15.37
CA VAL A 194 2.72 9.60 -13.90
C VAL A 194 3.99 8.91 -13.40
N LEU A 195 4.38 7.78 -14.00
CA LEU A 195 5.62 7.08 -13.67
C LEU A 195 6.83 8.00 -13.86
N LYS A 196 6.89 8.72 -14.98
CA LYS A 196 7.98 9.67 -15.25
C LYS A 196 8.11 10.73 -14.16
N THR A 197 7.00 11.20 -13.61
CA THR A 197 6.98 12.15 -12.49
C THR A 197 7.68 11.58 -11.25
N ILE A 198 7.49 10.28 -10.97
CA ILE A 198 8.15 9.58 -9.87
C ILE A 198 9.63 9.37 -10.19
N THR A 199 9.96 8.85 -11.38
CA THR A 199 11.36 8.56 -11.78
C THR A 199 12.22 9.81 -11.85
N ASP A 200 11.67 10.94 -12.32
CA ASP A 200 12.37 12.22 -12.35
C ASP A 200 12.68 12.74 -10.93
N LYS A 201 11.77 12.49 -9.97
CA LYS A 201 11.92 12.92 -8.57
C LYS A 201 12.88 12.01 -7.78
N TYR A 202 12.94 10.71 -8.11
CA TYR A 202 13.74 9.71 -7.40
C TYR A 202 14.58 8.81 -8.32
N PRO A 203 15.50 9.38 -9.14
CA PRO A 203 16.21 8.64 -10.20
C PRO A 203 17.22 7.59 -9.71
N LYS A 204 17.37 7.40 -8.39
CA LYS A 204 18.32 6.48 -7.76
C LYS A 204 17.67 5.62 -6.67
N ASP A 205 16.36 5.75 -6.47
CA ASP A 205 15.67 4.98 -5.45
C ASP A 205 15.43 3.55 -5.97
N PRO A 206 15.81 2.51 -5.22
CA PRO A 206 15.69 1.13 -5.66
C PRO A 206 14.23 0.64 -5.78
N ASN A 207 13.26 1.38 -5.25
CA ASN A 207 11.84 1.04 -5.37
C ASN A 207 11.18 1.70 -6.58
N VAL A 208 11.91 2.54 -7.32
CA VAL A 208 11.43 3.28 -8.47
C VAL A 208 12.07 2.69 -9.72
N LEU A 209 11.25 2.02 -10.53
CA LEU A 209 11.62 1.28 -11.75
C LEU A 209 12.34 2.14 -12.79
#